data_AF-A0A2E3GZK5-F1
#
_entry.id   AF-A0A2E3GZK5-F1
#
_cell.length_a   1.000
_cell.length_b   1.000
_cell.length_c   1.000
_cell.angle_alpha   90.00
_cell.angle_beta   90.00
_cell.angle_gamma   90.00
#
_symmetry.space_group_name_H-M   'P 1'
#
loop_
_entity.id
_entity.type
_entity.pdbx_description
1 polymer ?
#
loop_
_entity_poly.entity_id
_entity_poly.type
_entity_poly.pdbx_seq_one_letter_code
_entity_poly.pdbx_strand_id
1 'polypeptide(L)'
;TARLGAETLVDLAQQFSERVAFAQGGTQEVRDDIQSELDELAARMKTTIDQSTFNGTDYVNAATTVTVVTGISRSSSGSISTTKMTFMQQNLGAIQTALDGVSIKSATTATLQETALTTAEGELAKAIASATKLGIAEKSIETQKEFLGALTDRLDGGVGSMIDANMEEEAARLQALQVQQQLATQSLSIANSSPQNILSLFR
;
A
#
# COMPACT_ATOMS: atom_id res chain seq x y z
N THR A 1 -2.39 -7.61 6.91
CA THR A 1 -3.14 -8.14 8.08
C THR A 1 -4.64 -8.05 7.85
N ALA A 2 -5.19 -6.88 7.52
CA ALA A 2 -6.61 -6.70 7.23
C ALA A 2 -7.17 -7.66 6.15
N ARG A 3 -6.49 -7.82 5.00
CA ARG A 3 -6.91 -8.79 3.96
C ARG A 3 -6.91 -10.22 4.49
N LEU A 4 -5.82 -10.65 5.14
CA LEU A 4 -5.71 -12.00 5.71
C LEU A 4 -6.83 -12.26 6.73
N GLY A 5 -7.15 -11.29 7.57
CA GLY A 5 -8.28 -11.36 8.50
C GLY A 5 -9.63 -11.52 7.80
N ALA A 6 -9.83 -10.82 6.69
CA ALA A 6 -11.05 -10.95 5.90
C ALA A 6 -11.15 -12.30 5.17
N GLU A 7 -10.05 -12.81 4.61
CA GLU A 7 -10.01 -14.13 3.95
C GLU A 7 -10.28 -15.26 4.94
N THR A 8 -9.60 -15.24 6.08
CA THR A 8 -9.84 -16.21 7.16
C THR A 8 -11.27 -16.14 7.71
N LEU A 9 -11.89 -14.96 7.72
CA LEU A 9 -13.29 -14.82 8.09
C LEU A 9 -14.23 -15.39 7.02
N VAL A 10 -13.91 -15.28 5.73
CA VAL A 10 -14.68 -15.93 4.66
C VAL A 10 -14.68 -17.44 4.86
N ASP A 11 -13.52 -18.04 5.13
CA ASP A 11 -13.41 -19.48 5.37
C ASP A 11 -14.24 -19.93 6.59
N LEU A 12 -14.22 -19.16 7.68
CA LEU A 12 -15.00 -19.44 8.88
C LEU A 12 -16.50 -19.23 8.66
N ALA A 13 -16.90 -18.19 7.92
CA ALA A 13 -18.30 -17.95 7.57
C ALA A 13 -18.84 -19.03 6.63
N GLN A 14 -17.99 -19.59 5.75
CA GLN A 14 -18.36 -20.72 4.90
C GLN A 14 -18.62 -21.96 5.77
N GLN A 15 -17.70 -22.29 6.69
CA GLN A 15 -17.90 -23.38 7.65
C GLN A 15 -19.17 -23.18 8.47
N PHE A 16 -19.45 -21.95 8.90
CA PHE A 16 -20.67 -21.60 9.63
C PHE A 16 -21.91 -21.92 8.79
N SER A 17 -21.96 -21.48 7.53
CA SER A 17 -23.08 -21.76 6.63
C SER A 17 -23.28 -23.26 6.37
N GLU A 18 -22.19 -24.00 6.19
CA GLU A 18 -22.23 -25.46 6.00
C GLU A 18 -22.79 -26.18 7.23
N ARG A 19 -22.42 -25.74 8.43
CA ARG A 19 -22.94 -26.28 9.69
C ARG A 19 -24.42 -25.93 9.91
N VAL A 20 -24.83 -24.72 9.56
CA VAL A 20 -26.25 -24.31 9.57
C VAL A 20 -27.07 -25.18 8.61
N ALA A 21 -26.58 -25.43 7.39
CA ALA A 21 -27.24 -26.28 6.42
C ALA A 21 -27.38 -27.73 6.94
N PHE A 22 -26.32 -28.26 7.55
CA PHE A 22 -26.34 -29.60 8.14
C PHE A 22 -27.39 -29.73 9.27
N ALA A 23 -27.60 -28.68 10.06
CA ALA A 23 -28.53 -28.68 11.19
C ALA A 23 -30.01 -28.77 10.77
N GLN A 24 -30.37 -28.42 9.53
CA GLN A 24 -31.76 -28.41 9.07
C GLN A 24 -32.40 -29.82 9.05
N GLY A 25 -31.60 -30.86 8.82
CA GLY A 25 -32.08 -32.25 8.77
C GLY A 25 -32.08 -32.99 10.12
N GLY A 26 -31.58 -32.36 11.19
CA GLY A 26 -31.30 -33.00 12.47
C GLY A 26 -32.45 -33.05 13.47
N THR A 27 -32.29 -33.82 14.54
CA THR A 27 -33.16 -33.76 15.72
C THR A 27 -32.87 -32.50 16.56
N GLN A 28 -33.62 -32.27 17.64
CA GLN A 28 -33.35 -31.13 18.53
C GLN A 28 -31.98 -31.24 19.19
N GLU A 29 -31.56 -32.44 19.58
CA GLU A 29 -30.26 -32.70 20.19
C GLU A 29 -29.13 -32.33 19.22
N VAL A 30 -29.27 -32.73 17.95
CA VAL A 30 -28.29 -32.38 16.90
C VAL A 30 -28.21 -30.86 16.69
N ARG A 31 -29.34 -30.15 16.73
CA ARG A 31 -29.34 -28.68 16.62
C ARG A 31 -28.66 -28.01 17.81
N ASP A 32 -28.84 -28.54 19.01
CA ASP A 32 -28.20 -28.03 20.22
C ASP A 32 -26.67 -28.22 20.18
N ASP A 33 -26.21 -29.39 19.73
CA ASP A 33 -24.78 -29.67 19.55
C ASP A 33 -24.16 -28.78 18.46
N ILE A 34 -24.85 -28.62 17.32
CA ILE A 34 -24.37 -27.75 16.23
C ILE A 34 -24.37 -26.28 16.66
N GLN A 35 -25.36 -25.82 17.43
CA GLN A 35 -25.35 -24.44 17.94
C GLN A 35 -24.07 -24.17 18.74
N SER A 36 -23.64 -25.11 19.57
CA SER A 36 -22.39 -24.96 20.34
C SER A 36 -21.16 -24.84 19.42
N GLU A 37 -21.17 -25.55 18.29
CA GLU A 37 -20.12 -25.41 17.27
C GLU A 37 -20.19 -24.06 16.52
N LEU A 38 -21.40 -23.56 16.22
CA LEU A 38 -21.61 -22.24 15.62
C LEU A 38 -21.12 -21.11 16.54
N ASP A 39 -21.39 -21.21 17.84
CA ASP A 39 -20.94 -20.25 18.84
C ASP A 39 -19.39 -20.23 18.93
N GLU A 40 -18.75 -21.41 18.88
CA GLU A 40 -17.28 -21.52 18.79
C GLU A 40 -16.73 -20.93 17.49
N LEU A 41 -17.38 -21.16 16.34
CA LEU A 41 -16.99 -20.55 15.08
C LEU A 41 -17.13 -19.02 15.12
N ALA A 42 -18.19 -18.49 15.71
CA ALA A 42 -18.40 -17.07 15.91
C ALA A 42 -17.34 -16.45 16.84
N ALA A 43 -16.96 -17.16 17.91
CA ALA A 43 -15.89 -16.75 18.82
C ALA A 43 -14.52 -16.75 18.14
N ARG A 44 -14.24 -17.73 17.26
CA ARG A 44 -13.03 -17.77 16.45
C ARG A 44 -13.00 -16.64 15.43
N MET A 45 -14.11 -16.34 14.77
CA MET A 45 -14.24 -15.16 13.89
C MET A 45 -13.93 -13.87 14.64
N LYS A 46 -14.48 -13.72 15.85
CA LYS A 46 -14.19 -12.56 16.70
C LYS A 46 -12.71 -12.44 17.04
N THR A 47 -12.07 -13.55 17.42
CA THR A 47 -10.63 -13.55 17.74
C THR A 47 -9.78 -13.18 16.51
N THR A 48 -10.11 -13.70 15.34
CA THR A 48 -9.46 -13.34 14.07
C THR A 48 -9.59 -11.86 13.74
N ILE A 49 -10.79 -11.29 13.93
CA ILE A 49 -11.05 -9.86 13.75
C ILE A 49 -10.20 -9.04 14.72
N ASP A 50 -10.23 -9.38 16.02
CA ASP A 50 -9.50 -8.65 17.07
C ASP A 50 -7.97 -8.71 16.85
N GLN A 51 -7.47 -9.79 16.24
CA GLN A 51 -6.06 -9.95 15.87
C GLN A 51 -5.67 -9.24 14.57
N SER A 52 -6.64 -8.79 13.77
CA SER A 52 -6.41 -8.18 12.45
C SER A 52 -6.04 -6.69 12.51
N THR A 53 -5.20 -6.32 13.48
CA THR A 53 -4.68 -4.96 13.64
C THR A 53 -3.34 -4.80 12.95
N PHE A 54 -2.99 -3.57 12.59
CA PHE A 54 -1.66 -3.20 12.09
C PHE A 54 -1.15 -1.99 12.88
N ASN A 55 0.00 -2.15 13.52
CA ASN A 55 0.61 -1.10 14.36
C ASN A 55 -0.38 -0.52 15.41
N GLY A 56 -1.18 -1.40 16.03
CA GLY A 56 -2.20 -1.02 17.02
C GLY A 56 -3.46 -0.35 16.44
N THR A 57 -3.55 -0.18 15.12
CA THR A 57 -4.74 0.36 14.44
C THR A 57 -5.58 -0.78 13.85
N ASP A 58 -6.88 -0.72 14.07
CA ASP A 58 -7.87 -1.61 13.45
C ASP A 58 -8.35 -1.03 12.10
N TYR A 59 -8.37 -1.89 11.08
CA TYR A 59 -8.80 -1.56 9.72
C TYR A 59 -10.00 -2.40 9.23
N VAL A 60 -10.59 -3.22 10.11
CA VAL A 60 -11.59 -4.24 9.76
C VAL A 60 -12.86 -4.22 10.62
N ASN A 61 -12.99 -3.32 11.60
CA ASN A 61 -14.23 -3.18 12.42
C ASN A 61 -15.01 -1.88 12.19
N ALA A 62 -14.72 -1.14 11.12
CA ALA A 62 -15.41 0.11 10.84
C ALA A 62 -15.80 0.23 9.37
N ALA A 63 -16.73 1.13 9.10
CA ALA A 63 -17.12 1.55 7.75
C ALA A 63 -16.57 2.97 7.46
N THR A 64 -15.29 3.18 7.77
CA THR A 64 -14.63 4.48 7.64
C THR A 64 -13.69 4.51 6.45
N THR A 65 -13.45 5.69 5.89
CA THR A 65 -12.44 5.87 4.85
C THR A 65 -11.06 5.95 5.50
N VAL A 66 -10.15 5.07 5.10
CA VAL A 66 -8.72 5.16 5.43
C VAL A 66 -8.05 6.03 4.39
N THR A 67 -7.22 6.96 4.85
CA THR A 67 -6.37 7.77 3.99
C THR A 67 -4.92 7.33 4.15
N VAL A 68 -4.28 7.00 3.03
CA VAL A 68 -2.85 6.69 2.96
C VAL A 68 -2.16 7.83 2.22
N VAL A 69 -1.12 8.40 2.83
CA VAL A 69 -0.29 9.40 2.17
C VAL A 69 0.69 8.67 1.25
N THR A 70 0.64 8.99 -0.05
CA THR A 70 1.46 8.33 -1.07
C THR A 70 2.59 9.22 -1.58
N GLY A 71 2.55 10.52 -1.31
CA GLY A 71 3.62 11.43 -1.70
C GLY A 71 3.58 12.74 -0.94
N ILE A 72 4.71 13.42 -0.91
CA ILE A 72 4.86 14.76 -0.34
C ILE A 72 5.35 15.67 -1.45
N SER A 73 4.65 16.78 -1.70
CA SER A 73 5.05 17.82 -2.62
C SER A 73 5.35 19.11 -1.87
N ARG A 74 6.34 19.86 -2.36
CA ARG A 74 6.73 21.15 -1.78
C ARG A 74 6.47 22.23 -2.83
N SER A 75 5.69 23.24 -2.46
CA SER A 75 5.49 24.42 -3.29
C SER A 75 6.73 25.31 -3.27
N SER A 76 6.91 26.12 -4.32
CA SER A 76 7.93 27.18 -4.38
C SER A 76 7.78 28.23 -3.28
N SER A 77 6.59 28.32 -2.65
CA SER A 77 6.32 29.15 -1.47
C SER A 77 6.72 28.50 -0.13
N GLY A 78 7.28 27.29 -0.15
CA GLY A 78 7.68 26.54 1.05
C GLY A 78 6.57 25.72 1.72
N SER A 79 5.33 25.79 1.21
CA SER A 79 4.21 24.97 1.71
C SER A 79 4.39 23.49 1.35
N ILE A 80 4.05 22.61 2.29
CA ILE A 80 4.08 21.15 2.13
C ILE A 80 2.65 20.67 1.86
N SER A 81 2.47 19.94 0.77
CA SER A 81 1.22 19.25 0.44
C SER A 81 1.47 17.75 0.34
N THR A 82 0.40 16.96 0.46
CA THR A 82 0.48 15.50 0.42
C THR A 82 -0.45 14.95 -0.64
N THR A 83 0.06 14.08 -1.49
CA THR A 83 -0.77 13.23 -2.36
C THR A 83 -1.33 12.09 -1.51
N LYS A 84 -2.62 11.81 -1.66
CA LYS A 84 -3.35 10.86 -0.83
C LYS A 84 -4.06 9.84 -1.71
N MET A 85 -4.12 8.61 -1.22
CA MET A 85 -5.05 7.58 -1.68
C MET A 85 -6.00 7.23 -0.56
N THR A 86 -7.20 6.82 -0.91
CA THR A 86 -8.22 6.43 0.06
C THR A 86 -8.83 5.09 -0.31
N PHE A 87 -9.12 4.29 0.71
CA PHE A 87 -9.93 3.09 0.56
C PHE A 87 -10.93 3.01 1.72
N MET A 88 -12.03 2.28 1.53
CA MET A 88 -13.01 2.08 2.61
C MET A 88 -12.67 0.84 3.42
N GLN A 89 -12.62 0.99 4.75
CA GLN A 89 -12.66 -0.15 5.65
C GLN A 89 -13.94 -0.95 5.46
N GLN A 90 -13.86 -2.23 5.78
CA GLN A 90 -15.02 -3.12 5.83
C GLN A 90 -15.29 -3.45 7.28
N ASN A 91 -16.56 -3.50 7.68
CA ASN A 91 -16.94 -3.82 9.05
C ASN A 91 -17.21 -5.33 9.18
N LEU A 92 -16.15 -6.08 9.45
CA LEU A 92 -16.20 -7.51 9.69
C LEU A 92 -16.86 -7.84 11.04
N GLY A 93 -16.73 -6.97 12.05
CA GLY A 93 -17.40 -7.13 13.35
C GLY A 93 -18.93 -7.15 13.24
N ALA A 94 -19.50 -6.37 12.32
CA ALA A 94 -20.94 -6.41 12.04
C ALA A 94 -21.38 -7.76 11.45
N ILE A 95 -20.57 -8.35 10.57
CA ILE A 95 -20.81 -9.68 9.98
C ILE A 95 -20.73 -10.75 11.07
N GLN A 96 -19.69 -10.70 11.90
CA GLN A 96 -19.53 -11.64 13.02
C GLN A 96 -20.70 -11.53 14.01
N THR A 97 -21.13 -10.32 14.36
CA THR A 97 -22.27 -10.11 15.27
C THR A 97 -23.58 -10.66 14.68
N ALA A 98 -23.76 -10.51 13.36
CA ALA A 98 -24.93 -11.05 12.67
C ALA A 98 -24.92 -12.59 12.65
N LEU A 99 -23.75 -13.21 12.42
CA LEU A 99 -23.58 -14.66 12.47
C LEU A 99 -23.75 -15.23 13.89
N ASP A 100 -23.18 -14.57 14.90
CA ASP A 100 -23.34 -14.92 16.32
C ASP A 100 -24.81 -14.85 16.78
N GLY A 101 -25.60 -13.98 16.17
CA GLY A 101 -27.04 -13.88 16.40
C GLY A 101 -27.88 -15.00 15.76
N VAL A 102 -27.29 -15.87 14.92
CA VAL A 102 -28.01 -16.97 14.29
C VAL A 102 -28.20 -18.11 15.30
N SER A 103 -29.45 -18.29 15.74
CA SER A 103 -29.84 -19.38 16.65
C SER A 103 -30.64 -20.47 15.91
N ILE A 104 -30.01 -21.62 15.73
CA ILE A 104 -30.63 -22.84 15.19
C ILE A 104 -31.35 -23.63 16.28
N LYS A 105 -30.97 -23.46 17.55
CA LYS A 105 -31.63 -24.08 18.70
C LYS A 105 -33.13 -23.78 18.77
N SER A 106 -33.50 -22.54 18.47
CA SER A 106 -34.89 -22.05 18.44
C SER A 106 -35.60 -22.29 17.10
N ALA A 107 -34.89 -22.77 16.07
CA ALA A 107 -35.42 -22.98 14.72
C ALA A 107 -36.12 -24.35 14.63
N THR A 108 -37.27 -24.49 15.28
CA THR A 108 -38.03 -25.76 15.36
C THR A 108 -38.88 -26.06 14.12
N THR A 109 -39.06 -25.09 13.23
CA THR A 109 -39.83 -25.23 11.98
C THR A 109 -38.91 -25.09 10.77
N ALA A 110 -39.28 -25.73 9.65
CA ALA A 110 -38.53 -25.65 8.40
C ALA A 110 -38.35 -24.19 7.92
N THR A 111 -39.35 -23.32 8.12
CA THR A 111 -39.27 -21.90 7.76
C THR A 111 -38.23 -21.13 8.58
N LEU A 112 -38.11 -21.40 9.88
CA LEU A 112 -37.10 -20.77 10.73
C LEU A 112 -35.69 -21.25 10.39
N GLN A 113 -35.56 -22.54 10.06
CA GLN A 113 -34.29 -23.13 9.64
C GLN A 113 -33.82 -22.57 8.29
N GLU A 114 -34.74 -22.36 7.35
CA GLU A 114 -34.45 -21.73 6.06
C GLU A 114 -34.03 -20.26 6.25
N THR A 115 -34.71 -19.54 7.14
CA THR A 115 -34.36 -18.15 7.45
C THR A 115 -32.95 -18.04 8.04
N ALA A 116 -32.58 -18.97 8.93
CA ALA A 116 -31.25 -19.01 9.52
C ALA A 116 -30.16 -19.32 8.47
N LEU A 117 -30.42 -20.26 7.55
CA LEU A 117 -29.49 -20.54 6.45
C LEU A 117 -29.34 -19.35 5.50
N THR A 118 -30.46 -18.74 5.07
CA THR A 118 -30.43 -17.55 4.22
C THR A 118 -29.67 -16.40 4.87
N THR A 119 -29.79 -16.26 6.20
CA THR A 119 -29.03 -15.25 6.96
C THR A 119 -27.53 -15.57 6.94
N ALA A 120 -27.15 -16.82 7.22
CA ALA A 120 -25.75 -17.25 7.19
C ALA A 120 -25.12 -17.07 5.80
N GLU A 121 -25.82 -17.45 4.73
CA GLU A 121 -25.37 -17.26 3.34
C GLU A 121 -25.27 -15.78 2.96
N GLY A 122 -26.20 -14.95 3.43
CA GLY A 122 -26.17 -13.50 3.22
C GLY A 122 -24.96 -12.85 3.89
N GLU A 123 -24.62 -13.27 5.11
CA GLU A 123 -23.43 -12.81 5.82
C GLU A 123 -22.12 -13.33 5.19
N LEU A 124 -22.10 -14.58 4.71
CA LEU A 124 -20.99 -15.12 3.91
C LEU A 124 -20.77 -14.28 2.63
N ALA A 125 -21.83 -13.93 1.91
CA ALA A 125 -21.72 -13.08 0.72
C ALA A 125 -21.15 -11.69 1.06
N LYS A 126 -21.53 -11.10 2.21
CA LYS A 126 -20.95 -9.84 2.71
C LYS A 126 -19.48 -10.00 3.09
N ALA A 127 -19.09 -11.14 3.68
CA ALA A 127 -17.69 -11.43 3.99
C ALA A 127 -16.85 -11.51 2.71
N ILE A 128 -17.32 -12.22 1.68
CA ILE A 128 -16.66 -12.33 0.38
C ILE A 128 -16.54 -10.96 -0.29
N ALA A 129 -17.61 -10.16 -0.27
CA ALA A 129 -17.59 -8.80 -0.81
C ALA A 129 -16.59 -7.91 -0.06
N SER A 130 -16.47 -8.07 1.26
CA SER A 130 -15.53 -7.33 2.09
C SER A 130 -14.08 -7.71 1.78
N ALA A 131 -13.77 -9.00 1.70
CA ALA A 131 -12.45 -9.52 1.30
C ALA A 131 -12.06 -9.03 -0.11
N THR A 132 -13.01 -9.06 -1.05
CA THR A 132 -12.80 -8.56 -2.42
C THR A 132 -12.45 -7.07 -2.45
N LYS A 133 -13.18 -6.24 -1.70
CA LYS A 133 -12.91 -4.80 -1.62
C LYS A 133 -11.53 -4.51 -1.02
N LEU A 134 -11.12 -5.25 0.01
CA LEU A 134 -9.78 -5.13 0.59
C LEU A 134 -8.69 -5.58 -0.39
N GLY A 135 -8.93 -6.64 -1.17
CA GLY A 135 -8.02 -7.08 -2.24
C GLY A 135 -7.86 -6.05 -3.35
N ILE A 136 -8.95 -5.40 -3.78
CA ILE A 136 -8.89 -4.30 -4.75
C ILE A 136 -8.10 -3.11 -4.19
N ALA A 137 -8.31 -2.77 -2.92
CA ALA A 137 -7.56 -1.70 -2.26
C ALA A 137 -6.05 -2.01 -2.19
N GLU A 138 -5.69 -3.25 -1.84
CA GLU A 138 -4.29 -3.72 -1.84
C GLU A 138 -3.67 -3.58 -3.24
N LYS A 139 -4.36 -4.06 -4.29
CA LYS A 139 -3.83 -3.96 -5.65
C LYS A 139 -3.69 -2.51 -6.11
N SER A 140 -4.63 -1.64 -5.75
CA SER A 140 -4.56 -0.21 -6.07
C SER A 140 -3.35 0.46 -5.41
N ILE A 141 -3.07 0.13 -4.14
CA ILE A 141 -1.89 0.63 -3.42
C ILE A 141 -0.60 0.09 -4.05
N GLU A 142 -0.57 -1.18 -4.43
CA GLU A 142 0.58 -1.80 -5.08
C GLU A 142 0.90 -1.11 -6.42
N THR A 143 -0.10 -0.93 -7.29
CA THR A 143 0.08 -0.23 -8.58
C THR A 143 0.57 1.21 -8.37
N GLN A 144 0.07 1.91 -7.36
CA GLN A 144 0.56 3.26 -7.05
C GLN A 144 2.01 3.24 -6.58
N LYS A 145 2.40 2.27 -5.74
CA LYS A 145 3.79 2.10 -5.28
C LYS A 145 4.73 1.88 -6.47
N GLU A 146 4.34 1.01 -7.41
CA GLU A 146 5.10 0.75 -8.64
C GLU A 146 5.24 2.02 -9.50
N PHE A 147 4.13 2.74 -9.72
CA PHE A 147 4.14 4.00 -10.46
C PHE A 147 5.08 5.03 -9.83
N LEU A 148 5.02 5.19 -8.51
CA LEU A 148 5.87 6.15 -7.79
C LEU A 148 7.35 5.74 -7.80
N GLY A 149 7.64 4.44 -7.74
CA GLY A 149 9.00 3.92 -7.93
C GLY A 149 9.53 4.30 -9.32
N ALA A 150 8.79 3.94 -10.37
CA ALA A 150 9.17 4.23 -11.75
C ALA A 150 9.22 5.74 -12.07
N LEU A 151 8.45 6.56 -11.35
CA LEU A 151 8.53 8.02 -11.44
C LEU A 151 9.82 8.53 -10.78
N THR A 152 10.16 8.01 -9.59
CA THR A 152 11.38 8.39 -8.86
C THR A 152 12.62 8.04 -9.69
N ASP A 153 12.69 6.82 -10.24
CA ASP A 153 13.81 6.39 -11.08
C ASP A 153 13.99 7.29 -12.32
N ARG A 154 12.88 7.73 -12.95
CA ARG A 154 12.92 8.66 -14.09
C ARG A 154 13.34 10.07 -13.69
N LEU A 155 12.90 10.54 -12.53
CA LEU A 155 13.31 11.84 -12.01
C LEU A 155 14.79 11.84 -11.66
N ASP A 156 15.29 10.79 -11.02
CA ASP A 156 16.71 10.64 -10.69
C ASP A 156 17.56 10.59 -11.96
N GLY A 157 17.17 9.81 -12.97
CA GLY A 157 17.86 9.79 -14.26
C GLY A 157 17.78 11.11 -15.04
N GLY A 158 16.62 11.79 -14.98
CA GLY A 158 16.42 13.09 -15.63
C GLY A 158 17.25 14.20 -14.98
N VAL A 159 17.23 14.29 -13.65
CA VAL A 159 18.04 15.22 -12.86
C VAL A 159 19.53 14.90 -13.04
N GLY A 160 19.90 13.61 -13.02
CA GLY A 160 21.24 13.14 -13.36
C GLY A 160 21.68 13.66 -14.72
N SER A 161 20.89 13.50 -15.79
CA SER A 161 21.27 14.01 -17.12
C SER A 161 21.38 15.55 -17.21
N MET A 162 20.71 16.29 -16.32
CA MET A 162 20.78 17.76 -16.27
C MET A 162 21.96 18.28 -15.43
N ILE A 163 22.52 17.45 -14.54
CA ILE A 163 23.55 17.85 -13.57
C ILE A 163 24.88 17.13 -13.84
N ASP A 164 24.83 15.89 -14.31
CA ASP A 164 25.99 15.09 -14.65
C ASP A 164 26.71 15.74 -15.83
N ALA A 165 27.94 16.18 -15.55
CA ALA A 165 28.81 16.70 -16.57
C ALA A 165 29.30 15.55 -17.47
N ASN A 166 29.33 15.79 -18.78
CA ASN A 166 29.99 14.86 -19.69
C ASN A 166 31.51 14.93 -19.46
N MET A 167 32.08 13.90 -18.83
CA MET A 167 33.50 13.85 -18.50
C MET A 167 34.42 13.92 -19.73
N GLU A 168 33.96 13.51 -20.92
CA GLU A 168 34.75 13.62 -22.15
C GLU A 168 34.87 15.08 -22.62
N GLU A 169 33.76 15.83 -22.59
CA GLU A 169 33.75 17.25 -22.94
C GLU A 169 34.54 18.07 -21.92
N GLU A 170 34.35 17.80 -20.62
CA GLU A 170 35.11 18.47 -19.57
C GLU A 170 36.60 18.12 -19.61
N ALA A 171 36.98 16.88 -19.97
CA ALA A 171 38.39 16.51 -20.14
C ALA A 171 39.03 17.22 -21.34
N ALA A 172 38.33 17.30 -22.47
CA ALA A 172 38.81 18.05 -23.64
C ALA A 172 38.93 19.54 -23.34
N ARG A 173 37.95 20.11 -22.61
CA ARG A 173 37.96 21.50 -22.16
C ARG A 173 39.10 21.77 -21.20
N LEU A 174 39.37 20.86 -20.26
CA LEU A 174 40.50 20.95 -19.32
C LEU A 174 41.85 20.95 -20.06
N GLN A 175 42.04 20.05 -21.03
CA GLN A 175 43.24 20.00 -21.84
C GLN A 175 43.43 21.29 -22.65
N ALA A 176 42.36 21.79 -23.28
CA ALA A 176 42.40 23.07 -24.00
C ALA A 176 42.76 24.24 -23.07
N LEU A 177 42.20 24.29 -21.86
CA LEU A 177 42.52 25.31 -20.86
C LEU A 177 43.99 25.23 -20.42
N GLN A 178 44.53 24.03 -20.21
CA GLN A 178 45.94 23.82 -19.86
C GLN A 178 46.87 24.32 -20.97
N VAL A 179 46.54 24.03 -22.24
CA VAL A 179 47.30 24.55 -23.40
C VAL A 179 47.19 26.08 -23.48
N GLN A 180 46.01 26.65 -23.26
CA GLN A 180 45.83 28.09 -23.24
C GLN A 180 46.64 28.76 -22.11
N GLN A 181 46.71 28.17 -20.92
CA GLN A 181 47.54 28.67 -19.81
C GLN A 181 49.04 28.59 -20.13
N GLN A 182 49.49 27.50 -20.76
CA GLN A 182 50.88 27.37 -21.22
C GLN A 182 51.22 28.43 -22.27
N LEU A 183 50.33 28.66 -23.24
CA LEU A 183 50.48 29.71 -24.26
C LEU A 183 50.44 31.10 -23.65
N ALA A 184 49.57 31.36 -22.67
CA ALA A 184 49.50 32.63 -21.96
C ALA A 184 50.80 32.91 -21.19
N THR A 185 51.36 31.90 -20.52
CA THR A 185 52.65 32.00 -19.80
C THR A 185 53.80 32.26 -20.77
N GLN A 186 53.85 31.54 -21.89
CA GLN A 186 54.85 31.74 -22.94
C GLN A 186 54.71 33.13 -23.57
N SER A 187 53.49 33.57 -23.85
CA SER A 187 53.19 34.90 -24.40
C SER A 187 53.58 36.02 -23.44
N LEU A 188 53.36 35.82 -22.13
CA LEU A 188 53.80 36.75 -21.08
C LEU A 188 55.33 36.82 -20.98
N SER A 189 56.02 35.68 -21.09
CA SER A 189 57.49 35.61 -21.14
C SER A 189 58.07 36.32 -22.38
N ILE A 190 57.43 36.16 -23.55
CA ILE A 190 57.79 36.88 -24.78
C ILE A 190 57.50 38.39 -24.63
N ALA A 191 56.34 38.75 -24.09
CA ALA A 191 55.97 40.15 -23.84
C ALA A 191 56.91 40.85 -22.84
N ASN A 192 57.45 40.14 -21.84
CA ASN A 192 58.41 40.68 -20.88
C ASN A 192 59.86 40.72 -21.40
N SER A 193 60.23 39.85 -22.35
CA SER A 193 61.56 39.83 -22.96
C SER A 193 61.71 40.78 -24.16
N SER A 194 60.62 41.10 -24.86
CA SER A 194 60.62 42.02 -26.01
C SER A 194 61.13 43.44 -25.68
N PRO A 195 60.70 44.09 -24.56
CA PRO A 195 61.21 45.40 -24.16
C PRO A 195 62.69 45.38 -23.76
N GLN A 196 63.20 44.27 -23.22
CA GLN A 196 64.61 44.13 -22.81
C GLN A 196 65.56 44.04 -24.02
N ASN A 197 65.13 43.37 -25.11
CA ASN A 197 65.86 43.34 -26.38
C ASN A 197 65.88 44.70 -27.08
N ILE A 198 64.82 45.50 -26.93
CA ILE A 198 64.79 46.87 -27.46
C ILE A 198 65.75 47.76 -26.66
N LEU A 199 65.85 47.61 -25.33
CA LEU A 199 66.82 48.39 -24.53
C LEU A 199 68.29 48.04 -24.81
N SER A 200 68.62 46.82 -25.24
CA SER A 200 70.00 46.45 -25.57
C SER A 200 70.50 47.07 -26.88
N LEU A 201 69.59 47.43 -27.80
CA LEU A 201 69.87 48.14 -29.05
C LEU A 201 70.17 49.63 -28.86
N PHE A 202 69.85 50.18 -27.69
CA PHE A 202 70.15 51.57 -27.32
C PHE A 202 71.35 51.67 -26.34
N ARG A 203 72.16 50.62 -26.23
CA ARG A 203 73.43 50.60 -25.48
C ARG A 203 74.63 50.45 -26.41
#